data_AF-A0A940UFQ4-F1
#
_entry.id   AF-A0A940UFQ4-F1
#
_cell.length_a   1.000
_cell.length_b   1.000
_cell.length_c   1.000
_cell.angle_alpha   90.00
_cell.angle_beta   90.00
_cell.angle_gamma   90.00
#
_symmetry.space_group_name_H-M   'P 1'
#
loop_
_entity.id
_entity.type
_entity.pdbx_description
1 polymer ?
#
loop_
_entity_poly.entity_id
_entity_poly.type
_entity_poly.pdbx_seq_one_letter_code
_entity_poly.pdbx_strand_id
1 'polypeptide(L)'
;DNSPAHRLLNAMEPASYIRPHRHLDPNKDETFLIVRGRLGVLLFDESGAVTGSAFLDAEGETLGVDIPAGVFHTAVSLAKGTIFFEAKSGPYLPLTEEEKAPWSPEDGSAAVGDYLHSLKKAL
;
A
#
# COMPACT_ATOMS: atom_id res chain seq x y z
N ASP A 1 12.00 11.29 -12.90
CA ASP A 1 13.33 11.22 -13.55
C ASP A 1 13.37 9.96 -14.42
N ASN A 2 14.48 9.64 -15.08
CA ASN A 2 14.63 8.38 -15.83
C ASN A 2 15.32 7.29 -14.99
N SER A 3 15.18 7.32 -13.66
CA SER A 3 15.79 6.31 -12.80
C SER A 3 15.20 4.94 -13.12
N PRO A 4 16.02 3.88 -13.27
CA PRO A 4 15.52 2.53 -13.55
C PRO A 4 14.85 1.87 -12.33
N ALA A 5 14.93 2.49 -11.15
CA ALA A 5 14.30 2.00 -9.92
C ALA A 5 13.81 3.16 -9.05
N HIS A 6 12.70 2.95 -8.34
CA HIS A 6 12.30 3.81 -7.23
C HIS A 6 12.53 3.11 -5.92
N ARG A 7 13.01 3.91 -4.98
CA ARG A 7 13.32 3.50 -3.63
C ARG A 7 12.92 4.65 -2.73
N LEU A 8 11.91 4.41 -1.91
CA LEU A 8 11.27 5.45 -1.09
C LEU A 8 11.25 4.98 0.37
N LEU A 9 11.40 5.93 1.28
CA LEU A 9 11.01 5.75 2.67
C LEU A 9 9.70 6.49 2.88
N ASN A 10 8.63 5.74 3.09
CA ASN A 10 7.31 6.27 3.36
C ASN A 10 7.08 6.34 4.86
N ALA A 11 6.75 7.53 5.38
CA ALA A 11 6.43 7.75 6.78
C ALA A 11 4.93 8.02 6.95
N MET A 12 4.24 7.21 7.75
CA MET A 12 2.78 7.23 7.86
C MET A 12 2.31 7.18 9.31
N GLU A 13 1.31 8.00 9.64
CA GLU A 13 0.65 8.00 10.96
C GLU A 13 -0.65 7.18 10.95
N PRO A 14 -1.13 6.65 12.09
CA PRO A 14 -2.28 5.74 12.16
C PRO A 14 -3.60 6.25 11.60
N ALA A 15 -3.73 7.55 11.34
CA ALA A 15 -4.91 8.14 10.69
C ALA A 15 -4.80 8.17 9.15
N SER A 16 -3.85 7.42 8.57
CA SER A 16 -3.59 7.40 7.13
C SER A 16 -3.48 5.98 6.57
N TYR A 17 -3.80 5.86 5.29
CA TYR A 17 -3.55 4.71 4.44
C TYR A 17 -3.19 5.21 3.04
N ILE A 18 -2.55 4.37 2.24
CA ILE A 18 -2.34 4.64 0.81
C ILE A 18 -3.58 4.19 0.06
N ARG A 19 -4.23 5.07 -0.72
CA ARG A 19 -5.40 4.70 -1.51
C ARG A 19 -5.13 3.41 -2.30
N PRO A 20 -6.03 2.40 -2.27
CA PRO A 20 -5.82 1.16 -2.97
C PRO A 20 -5.51 1.38 -4.46
N HIS A 21 -4.44 0.73 -4.92
CA HIS A 21 -3.96 0.86 -6.28
C HIS A 21 -3.25 -0.42 -6.72
N ARG A 22 -2.90 -0.48 -8.01
CA ARG A 22 -2.09 -1.53 -8.61
C ARG A 22 -1.10 -0.93 -9.59
N HIS A 23 -0.14 -1.73 -10.03
CA HIS A 23 0.76 -1.39 -11.12
C HIS A 23 0.53 -2.34 -12.29
N LEU A 24 0.20 -1.81 -13.48
CA LEU A 24 -0.09 -2.64 -14.65
C LEU A 24 1.15 -2.99 -15.49
N ASP A 25 2.26 -2.29 -15.29
CA ASP A 25 3.55 -2.68 -15.87
C ASP A 25 4.00 -4.00 -15.24
N PRO A 26 4.22 -5.08 -16.03
CA PRO A 26 4.60 -6.39 -15.51
C PRO A 26 5.96 -6.42 -14.82
N ASN A 27 6.77 -5.36 -14.91
CA ASN A 27 8.04 -5.24 -14.19
C ASN A 27 7.92 -4.42 -12.89
N LYS A 28 6.74 -3.89 -12.57
CA LYS A 28 6.49 -3.05 -11.39
C LYS A 28 5.80 -3.84 -10.28
N ASP A 29 6.35 -5.01 -9.95
CA ASP A 29 6.15 -5.58 -8.63
C ASP A 29 6.65 -4.57 -7.58
N GLU A 30 6.01 -4.59 -6.42
CA GLU A 30 6.28 -3.65 -5.35
C GLU A 30 6.65 -4.37 -4.06
N THR A 31 7.85 -4.08 -3.57
CA THR A 31 8.36 -4.64 -2.33
C THR A 31 8.22 -3.62 -1.21
N PHE A 32 7.57 -4.01 -0.11
CA PHE A 32 7.55 -3.24 1.13
C PHE A 32 8.37 -3.93 2.21
N LEU A 33 9.24 -3.18 2.88
CA LEU A 33 9.97 -3.61 4.08
C LEU A 33 9.70 -2.65 5.22
N ILE A 34 9.20 -3.14 6.36
CA ILE A 34 9.02 -2.30 7.55
C ILE A 34 10.39 -1.92 8.12
N VAL A 35 10.57 -0.62 8.38
CA VAL A 35 11.80 -0.06 8.97
C VAL A 35 11.57 0.33 10.42
N ARG A 36 10.37 0.82 10.74
CA ARG A 36 9.94 1.21 12.09
C ARG A 36 8.43 1.06 12.21
N GLY A 37 7.96 0.65 13.38
CA GLY A 37 6.53 0.61 13.68
C GLY A 37 5.83 -0.60 13.07
N ARG A 38 4.55 -0.43 12.73
CA ARG A 38 3.66 -1.50 12.26
C ARG A 38 2.84 -1.07 11.07
N LEU A 39 2.76 -1.93 10.07
CA LEU A 39 2.05 -1.69 8.82
C LEU A 39 1.14 -2.89 8.50
N GLY A 40 -0.12 -2.61 8.21
CA GLY A 40 -1.02 -3.58 7.59
C GLY A 40 -1.00 -3.42 6.09
N VAL A 41 -0.94 -4.52 5.35
CA VAL A 41 -1.07 -4.56 3.90
C VAL A 41 -2.28 -5.43 3.57
N LEU A 42 -3.17 -4.92 2.72
CA LEU A 42 -4.32 -5.68 2.22
C LEU A 42 -4.22 -5.80 0.70
N LEU A 43 -4.59 -6.96 0.19
CA LEU A 43 -4.73 -7.26 -1.23
C LEU A 43 -6.22 -7.41 -1.57
N PHE A 44 -6.61 -7.00 -2.78
CA PHE A 44 -8.00 -7.00 -3.22
C PHE A 44 -8.17 -7.66 -4.58
N ASP A 45 -9.38 -8.15 -4.84
CA ASP A 45 -9.85 -8.43 -6.18
C ASP A 45 -10.42 -7.17 -6.88
N GLU A 46 -10.89 -7.34 -8.12
CA GLU A 46 -11.49 -6.29 -8.96
C GLU A 46 -12.81 -5.72 -8.41
N SER A 47 -13.41 -6.33 -7.39
CA SER A 47 -14.62 -5.83 -6.72
C SER A 47 -14.32 -5.07 -5.42
N GLY A 48 -13.06 -5.09 -4.98
CA GLY A 48 -12.64 -4.55 -3.69
C GLY A 48 -12.82 -5.51 -2.52
N ALA A 49 -13.10 -6.79 -2.77
CA ALA A 49 -13.09 -7.79 -1.71
C ALA A 49 -11.65 -8.13 -1.33
N VAL A 50 -11.39 -8.24 -0.03
CA VAL A 50 -10.06 -8.59 0.50
C VAL A 50 -9.75 -10.05 0.15
N THR A 51 -8.63 -10.26 -0.55
CA THR A 51 -8.15 -11.59 -0.97
C THR A 51 -6.94 -12.05 -0.17
N GLY A 52 -6.26 -11.14 0.52
CA GLY A 52 -5.11 -11.43 1.36
C GLY A 52 -4.75 -10.27 2.27
N SER A 53 -4.01 -10.58 3.33
CA SER A 53 -3.48 -9.60 4.26
C SER A 53 -2.08 -9.99 4.74
N ALA A 54 -1.28 -8.98 5.08
CA ALA A 54 -0.01 -9.14 5.75
C ALA A 54 0.13 -8.08 6.85
N PHE A 55 0.63 -8.50 8.00
CA PHE A 55 0.96 -7.61 9.11
C PHE A 55 2.48 -7.55 9.24
N LEU A 56 3.06 -6.36 9.05
CA LEU A 56 4.48 -6.12 9.18
C LEU A 56 4.76 -5.41 10.50
N ASP A 57 5.72 -5.93 11.27
CA ASP A 57 6.18 -5.33 12.52
C ASP A 57 7.72 -5.31 12.53
N ALA A 58 8.31 -4.14 12.73
CA ALA A 58 9.76 -3.97 12.77
C ALA A 58 10.43 -4.77 13.89
N GLU A 59 9.67 -5.17 14.92
CA GLU A 59 10.13 -6.01 16.03
C GLU A 59 9.56 -7.44 15.95
N GLY A 60 8.84 -7.77 14.88
CA GLY A 60 8.18 -9.06 14.68
C GLY A 60 8.88 -9.98 13.67
N GLU A 61 8.21 -11.07 13.34
CA GLU A 61 8.74 -12.09 12.40
C GLU A 61 8.59 -11.68 10.93
N THR A 62 7.50 -11.00 10.60
CA THR A 62 7.19 -10.58 9.22
C THR A 62 7.69 -9.16 9.00
N LEU A 63 8.79 -9.04 8.26
CA LEU A 63 9.45 -7.75 7.98
C LEU A 63 9.06 -7.14 6.64
N GLY A 64 8.43 -7.90 5.75
CA GLY A 64 8.13 -7.42 4.42
C GLY A 64 7.12 -8.24 3.65
N VAL A 65 6.70 -7.68 2.52
CA VAL A 65 5.84 -8.31 1.53
C VAL A 65 6.32 -7.91 0.15
N ASP A 66 6.15 -8.82 -0.80
CA ASP A 66 6.29 -8.54 -2.22
C ASP A 66 4.91 -8.64 -2.86
N ILE A 67 4.52 -7.61 -3.61
CA ILE A 67 3.19 -7.45 -4.18
C ILE A 67 3.32 -7.55 -5.69
N PRO A 68 2.74 -8.60 -6.32
CA PRO A 68 2.82 -8.76 -7.76
C PRO A 68 2.15 -7.63 -8.52
N ALA A 69 2.70 -7.29 -9.69
CA ALA A 69 2.05 -6.42 -10.66
C ALA A 69 0.62 -6.89 -10.97
N GLY A 70 -0.29 -5.93 -11.15
CA GLY A 70 -1.71 -6.16 -11.41
C GLY A 70 -2.57 -6.37 -10.16
N VAL A 71 -1.97 -6.59 -8.98
CA VAL A 71 -2.71 -6.80 -7.73
C VAL A 71 -3.07 -5.47 -7.09
N PHE A 72 -4.36 -5.26 -6.85
CA PHE A 72 -4.81 -4.13 -6.04
C PHE A 72 -4.39 -4.31 -4.58
N HIS A 73 -3.80 -3.29 -4.01
CA HIS A 73 -3.30 -3.33 -2.65
C HIS A 73 -3.31 -1.97 -1.97
N THR A 74 -3.24 -1.97 -0.64
CA THR A 74 -3.12 -0.75 0.19
C THR A 74 -2.17 -1.00 1.35
N ALA A 75 -1.60 0.07 1.87
CA ALA A 75 -0.80 0.09 3.09
C ALA A 75 -1.50 0.95 4.16
N VAL A 76 -1.64 0.41 5.36
CA VAL A 76 -2.35 1.04 6.50
C VAL A 76 -1.38 1.16 7.66
N SER A 77 -1.18 2.37 8.18
CA SER A 77 -0.34 2.56 9.37
C SER A 77 -1.07 2.09 10.63
N LEU A 78 -0.44 1.21 11.40
CA LEU A 78 -1.00 0.61 12.62
C LEU A 78 -0.31 1.10 13.90
N ALA A 79 0.81 1.82 13.78
CA ALA A 79 1.54 2.42 14.89
C ALA A 79 2.02 3.83 14.54
N LYS A 80 2.21 4.66 15.57
CA LYS A 80 2.77 6.01 15.38
C LYS A 80 4.21 5.94 14.89
N GLY A 81 4.57 6.85 13.98
CA GLY A 81 5.89 6.88 13.38
C GLY A 81 6.24 5.63 12.58
N THR A 82 5.25 4.97 11.96
CA THR A 82 5.49 3.85 11.05
C THR A 82 6.26 4.35 9.83
N ILE A 83 7.37 3.68 9.52
CA ILE A 83 8.20 3.92 8.34
C ILE A 83 8.40 2.59 7.65
N PHE A 84 8.14 2.55 6.35
CA PHE A 84 8.48 1.41 5.52
C PHE A 84 9.26 1.87 4.28
N PHE A 85 10.15 1.00 3.82
CA PHE A 85 10.84 1.13 2.56
C PHE A 85 9.99 0.51 1.45
N GLU A 86 9.82 1.24 0.36
CA GLU A 86 9.17 0.80 -0.87
C GLU A 86 10.22 0.71 -1.98
N ALA A 87 10.21 -0.38 -2.73
CA ALA A 87 10.98 -0.52 -3.96
C ALA A 87 10.13 -1.05 -5.10
N LYS A 88 10.29 -0.45 -6.28
CA LYS A 88 9.70 -0.92 -7.55
C LYS A 88 10.53 -0.47 -8.74
N SER A 89 10.30 -1.09 -9.90
CA SER A 89 10.94 -0.67 -11.15
C SER A 89 10.55 0.76 -11.52
N GLY A 90 11.52 1.50 -12.04
CA GLY A 90 11.32 2.83 -12.58
C GLY A 90 11.01 2.82 -14.08
N PRO A 91 10.76 3.99 -14.69
CA PRO A 91 10.72 5.33 -14.09
C PRO A 91 9.39 5.67 -13.42
N TYR A 92 9.36 6.79 -12.69
CA TYR A 92 8.21 7.19 -11.89
C TYR A 92 7.18 7.74 -12.84
N LEU A 93 6.06 7.05 -12.87
CA LEU A 93 4.88 7.43 -13.61
C LEU A 93 3.75 7.54 -12.59
N PRO A 94 3.01 8.66 -12.58
CA PRO A 94 1.79 8.76 -11.81
C PRO A 94 0.84 7.60 -12.15
N LEU A 95 0.09 7.14 -11.17
CA LEU A 95 -0.93 6.12 -11.39
C LEU A 95 -1.95 6.60 -12.41
N THR A 96 -2.23 5.75 -13.39
CA THR A 96 -3.36 5.94 -14.31
C THR A 96 -4.69 5.72 -13.58
N GLU A 97 -5.81 6.06 -14.23
CA GLU A 97 -7.14 5.80 -13.66
C GLU A 97 -7.42 4.30 -13.50
N GLU A 98 -6.93 3.45 -14.41
CA GLU A 98 -7.08 1.98 -14.36
C GLU A 98 -6.24 1.31 -13.25
N GLU A 99 -5.24 2.03 -12.76
CA GLU A 99 -4.36 1.63 -11.66
C GLU A 99 -4.89 2.08 -10.29
N LYS A 100 -5.87 2.98 -10.25
CA LYS A 100 -6.56 3.39 -9.01
C LYS A 100 -7.78 2.50 -8.80
N ALA A 101 -7.99 2.03 -7.59
CA ALA A 101 -9.17 1.23 -7.27
C ALA A 101 -10.44 2.10 -7.33
N PRO A 102 -11.39 1.88 -8.27
CA PRO A 102 -12.55 2.74 -8.45
C PRO A 102 -13.55 2.67 -7.29
N TRP A 103 -13.52 1.60 -6.49
CA TRP A 103 -14.35 1.45 -5.28
C TRP A 103 -13.78 2.19 -4.06
N SER A 104 -12.51 2.61 -4.11
CA SER A 104 -11.88 3.30 -3.00
C SER A 104 -12.17 4.80 -3.06
N PRO A 105 -12.43 5.44 -1.90
CA PRO A 105 -12.70 6.87 -1.86
C PRO A 105 -11.48 7.67 -2.33
N GLU A 106 -11.74 8.80 -2.99
CA GLU A 106 -10.70 9.75 -3.35
C GLU A 106 -10.12 10.44 -2.12
N ASP A 107 -8.84 10.80 -2.21
CA ASP A 107 -8.13 11.55 -1.18
C ASP A 107 -8.90 12.84 -0.83
N GLY A 108 -9.08 13.09 0.47
CA GLY A 108 -9.81 14.26 0.96
C GLY A 108 -11.33 14.15 0.95
N SER A 109 -11.92 13.07 0.41
CA SER A 109 -13.36 12.86 0.49
C SER A 109 -13.83 12.53 1.91
N ALA A 110 -15.09 12.81 2.22
CA ALA A 110 -15.67 12.55 3.55
C ALA A 110 -15.67 11.05 3.93
N ALA A 111 -15.64 10.15 2.94
CA ALA A 111 -15.67 8.71 3.14
C ALA A 111 -14.30 8.11 3.56
N VAL A 112 -13.21 8.88 3.51
CA VAL A 112 -11.85 8.40 3.83
C VAL A 112 -11.75 7.83 5.24
N GLY A 113 -12.39 8.47 6.22
CA GLY A 113 -12.34 8.03 7.62
C GLY A 113 -13.04 6.70 7.85
N ASP A 114 -14.25 6.54 7.31
CA ASP A 114 -15.03 5.30 7.40
C ASP A 114 -14.33 4.15 6.66
N TYR A 115 -13.73 4.45 5.50
CA TYR A 115 -12.99 3.45 4.74
C TYR A 115 -11.75 2.99 5.50
N LEU A 116 -10.94 3.90 6.08
CA LEU A 116 -9.81 3.54 6.94
C LEU A 116 -10.25 2.63 8.10
N HIS A 117 -11.40 2.91 8.72
CA HIS A 117 -11.94 2.05 9.77
C HIS A 117 -12.29 0.65 9.26
N SER A 118 -12.86 0.53 8.06
CA SER A 118 -13.10 -0.79 7.45
C SER A 118 -11.81 -1.54 7.11
N LEU A 119 -10.78 -0.86 6.62
CA LEU A 119 -9.48 -1.46 6.33
C LEU A 119 -8.84 -2.02 7.60
N LYS A 120 -8.87 -1.26 8.69
CA LYS A 120 -8.36 -1.72 10.00
C LYS A 120 -9.12 -2.91 10.58
N LYS A 121 -10.40 -3.09 10.24
CA LYS A 121 -11.18 -4.26 10.66
C LYS A 121 -10.87 -5.52 9.84
N ALA A 122 -10.36 -5.35 8.63
CA ALA A 122 -9.98 -6.44 7.75
C ALA A 122 -8.53 -6.93 7.97
N LEU A 123 -7.77 -6.21 8.79
CA LEU A 123 -6.42 -6.55 9.25
C LEU A 123 -6.49 -7.24 10.62
#